data_AF-A0A2T3ITM4-F1
#
_entry.id   AF-A0A2T3ITM4-F1
#
_cell.length_a   1.000
_cell.length_b   1.000
_cell.length_c   1.000
_cell.angle_alpha   90.00
_cell.angle_beta   90.00
_cell.angle_gamma   90.00
#
_symmetry.space_group_name_H-M   'P 1'
#
loop_
_entity.id
_entity.type
_entity.pdbx_description
1 polymer ?
#
loop_
_entity_poly.entity_id
_entity_poly.type
_entity_poly.pdbx_seq_one_letter_code
_entity_poly.pdbx_strand_id
1 'polypeptide(L)'
;MEREITIQGTQVIYHAFKHDPSERKVDFTRHLELITSTICDLVLTGKPRFIGIEGQSGSGKSGLAKVLKDDGVNVIVIDVCALRDKTSQPTDISDYFGDGKVTIVIDELGFADCNCYPLINKHLDQGGTVVALVQSKMDVDLEPEFKWLSMDRNGIRAL
;
A
#
# COMPACT_ATOMS: atom_id res chain seq x y z
N MET A 1 19.70 -9.90 -1.45
CA MET A 1 20.23 -8.57 -1.13
C MET A 1 19.23 -7.59 -1.70
N GLU A 2 18.53 -6.86 -0.85
CA GLU A 2 17.48 -5.92 -1.27
C GLU A 2 18.13 -4.72 -1.97
N ARG A 3 17.45 -4.15 -2.97
CA ARG A 3 17.95 -2.98 -3.70
C ARG A 3 17.88 -1.76 -2.79
N GLU A 4 18.97 -1.01 -2.67
CA GLU A 4 18.97 0.24 -1.91
C GLU A 4 18.03 1.26 -2.57
N ILE A 5 17.22 1.93 -1.76
CA ILE A 5 16.22 2.90 -2.19
C ILE A 5 16.38 4.19 -1.38
N THR A 6 16.37 5.34 -2.07
CA THR A 6 16.31 6.66 -1.44
C THR A 6 15.01 7.36 -1.84
N ILE A 7 14.36 7.99 -0.86
CA ILE A 7 13.17 8.83 -1.08
C ILE A 7 13.60 10.29 -1.04
N GLN A 8 13.14 11.07 -2.03
CA GLN A 8 13.36 12.52 -2.13
C GLN A 8 12.02 13.19 -2.45
N GLY A 9 11.25 13.49 -1.40
CA GLY A 9 9.86 13.92 -1.55
C GLY A 9 9.04 12.86 -2.28
N THR A 10 8.45 13.21 -3.40
CA THR A 10 7.63 12.28 -4.21
C THR A 10 8.45 11.36 -5.12
N GLN A 11 9.78 11.50 -5.14
CA GLN A 11 10.65 10.73 -6.02
C GLN A 11 11.33 9.57 -5.29
N VAL A 12 11.40 8.42 -5.96
CA VAL A 12 12.12 7.24 -5.51
C VAL A 12 13.31 7.00 -6.43
N ILE A 13 14.49 6.93 -5.83
CA ILE A 13 15.73 6.53 -6.50
C ILE A 13 16.01 5.08 -6.14
N TYR A 14 15.93 4.21 -7.13
CA TYR A 14 16.31 2.81 -7.03
C TYR A 14 17.77 2.69 -7.46
N HIS A 15 18.69 2.50 -6.51
CA HIS A 15 20.12 2.48 -6.76
C HIS A 15 20.56 1.25 -7.55
N ALA A 16 21.65 1.40 -8.29
CA ALA A 16 22.27 0.30 -9.01
C ALA A 16 22.78 -0.77 -8.02
N PHE A 17 22.68 -2.05 -8.39
CA PHE A 17 23.25 -3.16 -7.63
C PHE A 17 23.79 -4.24 -8.57
N LYS A 18 24.42 -5.28 -8.01
CA LYS A 18 25.18 -6.28 -8.79
C LYS A 18 24.41 -6.93 -9.95
N HIS A 19 23.09 -7.06 -9.86
CA HIS A 19 22.25 -7.69 -10.90
C HIS A 19 21.46 -6.69 -11.76
N ASP A 20 21.41 -5.41 -11.38
CA ASP A 20 20.84 -4.32 -12.18
C ASP A 20 21.72 -3.08 -11.99
N PRO A 21 22.66 -2.82 -12.92
CA PRO A 21 23.63 -1.74 -12.78
C PRO A 21 23.02 -0.35 -13.08
N SER A 22 21.73 -0.27 -13.41
CA SER A 22 21.08 0.99 -13.75
C SER A 22 20.46 1.65 -12.52
N GLU A 23 20.72 2.95 -12.32
CA GLU A 23 19.91 3.75 -11.41
C GLU A 23 18.58 4.09 -12.10
N ARG A 24 17.47 3.90 -11.40
CA ARG A 24 16.14 4.28 -11.90
C ARG A 24 15.50 5.27 -10.97
N LYS A 25 15.03 6.39 -11.51
CA LYS A 25 14.21 7.37 -10.80
C LYS A 25 12.76 7.22 -11.22
N VAL A 26 11.86 7.22 -10.25
CA VAL A 26 10.41 7.16 -10.47
C VAL A 26 9.77 8.28 -9.67
N ASP A 27 8.92 9.05 -10.32
CA ASP A 27 8.16 10.15 -9.72
C ASP A 27 6.75 9.67 -9.38
N PHE A 28 6.39 9.72 -8.10
CA PHE A 28 5.09 9.31 -7.58
C PHE A 28 4.12 10.47 -7.36
N THR A 29 4.42 11.70 -7.79
CA THR A 29 3.56 12.89 -7.59
C THR A 29 2.11 12.62 -8.02
N ARG A 30 1.90 12.14 -9.25
CA ARG A 30 0.55 11.80 -9.75
C ARG A 30 -0.14 10.68 -8.98
N HIS A 31 0.65 9.79 -8.36
CA HIS A 31 0.11 8.72 -7.54
C HIS A 31 -0.44 9.27 -6.24
N LEU A 32 0.33 10.14 -5.57
CA LEU A 32 -0.09 10.81 -4.36
C LEU A 32 -1.30 11.73 -4.60
N GLU A 33 -1.31 12.47 -5.72
CA GLU A 33 -2.45 13.31 -6.11
C GLU A 33 -3.74 12.48 -6.26
N LEU A 34 -3.68 11.34 -6.96
CA LEU A 34 -4.85 10.49 -7.16
C LEU A 34 -5.30 9.78 -5.88
N ILE A 35 -4.35 9.31 -5.06
CA ILE A 35 -4.67 8.70 -3.76
C ILE A 35 -5.33 9.73 -2.86
N THR A 36 -4.77 10.93 -2.77
CA THR A 36 -5.29 12.02 -1.94
C THR A 36 -6.70 12.43 -2.39
N SER A 37 -6.91 12.65 -3.70
CA SER A 37 -8.24 13.00 -4.20
C SER A 37 -9.26 11.90 -3.94
N THR A 38 -8.87 10.64 -4.12
CA THR A 38 -9.72 9.48 -3.83
C THR A 38 -10.09 9.40 -2.35
N ILE A 39 -9.15 9.62 -1.43
CA ILE A 39 -9.44 9.67 0.02
C ILE A 39 -10.40 10.81 0.33
N CYS A 40 -10.17 12.01 -0.22
CA CYS A 40 -11.06 13.16 -0.03
C CYS A 40 -12.49 12.85 -0.48
N ASP A 41 -12.66 12.21 -1.64
CA ASP A 41 -13.98 11.82 -2.14
C ASP A 41 -14.66 10.80 -1.22
N LEU A 42 -13.92 9.81 -0.69
CA LEU A 42 -14.45 8.84 0.28
C LEU A 42 -14.90 9.54 1.57
N VAL A 43 -14.11 10.49 2.07
CA VAL A 43 -14.45 11.31 3.25
C VAL A 43 -15.73 12.11 3.00
N LEU A 44 -15.82 12.82 1.87
CA LEU A 44 -16.96 13.68 1.54
C LEU A 44 -18.25 12.89 1.32
N THR A 45 -18.14 11.65 0.83
CA THR A 45 -19.28 10.76 0.59
C THR A 45 -19.63 9.88 1.80
N GLY A 46 -18.91 10.01 2.91
CA GLY A 46 -19.14 9.23 4.12
C GLY A 46 -18.84 7.74 3.96
N LYS A 47 -18.00 7.37 2.98
CA LYS A 47 -17.61 5.98 2.71
C LYS A 47 -16.36 5.60 3.51
N PRO A 48 -16.15 4.29 3.76
CA PRO A 48 -14.91 3.81 4.35
C PRO A 48 -13.67 4.27 3.56
N ARG A 49 -12.64 4.71 4.26
CA ARG A 49 -11.41 5.27 3.67
C ARG A 49 -10.43 4.16 3.28
N PHE A 50 -10.91 3.22 2.47
CA PHE A 50 -10.11 2.14 1.93
C PHE A 50 -9.82 2.39 0.46
N ILE A 51 -8.55 2.26 0.08
CA ILE A 51 -8.11 2.21 -1.32
C ILE A 51 -7.30 0.93 -1.53
N GLY A 52 -7.79 0.06 -2.41
CA GLY A 52 -7.02 -1.05 -2.94
C GLY A 52 -6.28 -0.61 -4.21
N ILE A 53 -4.98 -0.92 -4.31
CA ILE A 53 -4.16 -0.65 -5.49
C ILE A 53 -3.66 -1.98 -6.04
N GLU A 54 -4.22 -2.39 -7.17
CA GLU A 54 -3.85 -3.59 -7.89
C GLU A 54 -2.69 -3.30 -8.85
N GLY A 55 -1.61 -4.08 -8.76
CA GLY A 55 -0.48 -3.95 -9.67
C GLY A 55 0.46 -5.15 -9.66
N GLN A 56 0.92 -5.55 -10.85
CA GLN A 56 1.85 -6.67 -11.02
C GLN A 56 3.20 -6.41 -10.34
N SER A 57 3.97 -7.49 -10.14
CA SER A 57 5.35 -7.39 -9.67
C SER A 57 6.18 -6.44 -10.54
N GLY A 58 6.92 -5.54 -9.89
CA GLY A 58 7.72 -4.51 -10.57
C GLY A 58 6.94 -3.30 -11.11
N SER A 59 5.66 -3.13 -10.74
CA SER A 59 4.93 -1.88 -11.03
C SER A 59 5.43 -0.69 -10.19
N GLY A 60 6.04 -0.96 -9.03
CA GLY A 60 6.58 0.06 -8.12
C GLY A 60 5.83 0.18 -6.78
N LYS A 61 4.95 -0.76 -6.43
CA LYS A 61 4.12 -0.74 -5.20
C LYS A 61 4.93 -0.47 -3.92
N SER A 62 6.01 -1.22 -3.69
CA SER A 62 6.87 -1.01 -2.51
C SER A 62 7.55 0.36 -2.49
N GLY A 63 7.86 0.94 -3.65
CA GLY A 63 8.34 2.32 -3.74
C GLY A 63 7.26 3.31 -3.35
N LEU A 64 6.04 3.14 -3.86
CA LEU A 64 4.88 3.94 -3.46
C LEU A 64 4.60 3.84 -1.95
N ALA A 65 4.69 2.65 -1.35
CA ALA A 65 4.53 2.47 0.08
C ALA A 65 5.55 3.30 0.88
N LYS A 66 6.81 3.29 0.46
CA LYS A 66 7.88 4.09 1.07
C LYS A 66 7.66 5.59 0.89
N VAL A 67 7.15 6.04 -0.26
CA VAL A 67 6.79 7.46 -0.47
C VAL A 67 5.63 7.87 0.42
N LEU A 68 4.57 7.06 0.51
CA LEU A 68 3.43 7.35 1.39
C LEU A 68 3.85 7.48 2.85
N LYS A 69 4.83 6.69 3.30
CA LYS A 69 5.40 6.79 4.65
C LYS A 69 6.17 8.08 4.90
N ASP A 70 6.90 8.57 3.90
CA ASP A 70 7.75 9.75 3.99
C ASP A 70 6.93 11.05 3.88
N ASP A 71 5.97 11.08 2.96
CA ASP A 71 5.10 12.24 2.69
C ASP A 71 3.94 12.36 3.69
N GLY A 72 3.40 11.22 4.15
CA GLY A 72 2.18 11.19 4.95
C GLY A 72 2.39 11.43 6.45
N VAL A 73 1.39 12.06 7.08
CA VAL A 73 1.33 12.25 8.53
C VAL A 73 0.73 10.99 9.18
N ASN A 74 1.41 10.44 10.19
CA ASN A 74 0.96 9.27 10.93
C ASN A 74 0.63 8.07 10.01
N VAL A 75 1.59 7.68 9.18
CA VAL A 75 1.49 6.51 8.30
C VAL A 75 2.26 5.34 8.90
N ILE A 76 1.69 4.13 8.91
CA ILE A 76 2.39 2.87 9.19
C ILE A 76 2.43 2.07 7.90
N VAL A 77 3.61 1.56 7.53
CA VAL A 77 3.76 0.62 6.41
C VAL A 77 4.00 -0.76 6.98
N ILE A 78 3.18 -1.71 6.54
CA ILE A 78 3.30 -3.13 6.86
C ILE A 78 3.79 -3.82 5.58
N ASP A 79 5.05 -4.24 5.56
CA ASP A 79 5.58 -5.08 4.49
C ASP A 79 5.30 -6.54 4.85
N VAL A 80 4.20 -7.08 4.32
CA VAL A 80 3.73 -8.43 4.63
C VAL A 80 4.76 -9.46 4.19
N CYS A 81 5.44 -9.24 3.06
CA CYS A 81 6.44 -10.16 2.55
C CYS A 81 7.72 -10.16 3.41
N ALA A 82 8.12 -9.01 3.96
CA ALA A 82 9.28 -8.92 4.83
C ALA A 82 9.04 -9.54 6.22
N LEU A 83 7.79 -9.50 6.70
CA LEU A 83 7.36 -10.12 7.96
C LEU A 83 7.15 -11.63 7.85
N ARG A 84 7.04 -12.15 6.63
CA ARG A 84 6.79 -13.57 6.39
C ARG A 84 7.98 -14.39 6.88
N ASP A 85 7.73 -15.22 7.89
CA ASP A 85 8.68 -16.25 8.30
C ASP A 85 8.91 -17.25 7.15
N LYS A 86 9.98 -18.06 7.22
CA LYS A 86 10.29 -19.08 6.19
C LYS A 86 9.20 -20.18 6.04
N THR A 87 8.10 -20.06 6.77
CA THR A 87 6.94 -20.94 6.68
C THR A 87 6.07 -20.54 5.48
N SER A 88 5.33 -21.52 4.94
CA SER A 88 4.38 -21.25 3.86
C SER A 88 3.08 -20.60 4.35
N GLN A 89 2.97 -20.28 5.64
CA GLN A 89 1.74 -19.77 6.24
C GLN A 89 1.51 -18.29 5.88
N PRO A 90 0.25 -17.85 5.84
CA PRO A 90 -0.09 -16.42 5.78
C PRO A 90 0.53 -15.66 6.94
N THR A 91 0.81 -14.38 6.72
CA THR A 91 1.51 -13.54 7.71
C THR A 91 0.51 -12.82 8.61
N ASP A 92 0.61 -13.00 9.92
CA ASP A 92 -0.21 -12.23 10.87
C ASP A 92 0.30 -10.78 10.96
N ILE A 93 -0.63 -9.84 10.89
CA ILE A 93 -0.37 -8.39 10.95
C ILE A 93 -1.24 -7.71 12.03
N SER A 94 -1.81 -8.49 12.95
CA SER A 94 -2.76 -8.01 13.96
C SER A 94 -2.17 -6.94 14.89
N ASP A 95 -0.89 -7.06 15.25
CA ASP A 95 -0.19 -6.13 16.15
C ASP A 95 -0.09 -4.70 15.62
N TYR A 96 -0.33 -4.47 14.34
CA TYR A 96 -0.27 -3.15 13.72
C TYR A 96 -1.59 -2.36 13.83
N PHE A 97 -2.67 -2.99 14.31
CA PHE A 97 -3.99 -2.39 14.45
C PHE A 97 -4.25 -1.91 15.89
N GLY A 98 -3.60 -0.81 16.29
CA GLY A 98 -3.73 -0.24 17.65
C GLY A 98 -4.28 1.20 17.71
N ASP A 99 -4.00 2.01 16.69
CA ASP A 99 -4.45 3.40 16.61
C ASP A 99 -5.53 3.55 15.53
N GLY A 100 -6.73 3.99 15.91
CA GLY A 100 -7.85 4.21 14.98
C GLY A 100 -7.69 5.43 14.06
N LYS A 101 -6.64 6.25 14.24
CA LYS A 101 -6.41 7.48 13.46
C LYS A 101 -5.19 7.42 12.54
N VAL A 102 -4.46 6.31 12.55
CA VAL A 102 -3.30 6.11 11.68
C VAL A 102 -3.74 5.78 10.25
N THR A 103 -2.91 6.11 9.27
CA THR A 103 -3.05 5.56 7.92
C THR A 103 -2.22 4.28 7.84
N ILE A 104 -2.84 3.15 7.55
CA ILE A 104 -2.14 1.87 7.37
C ILE A 104 -1.95 1.61 5.88
N VAL A 105 -0.70 1.50 5.45
CA VAL A 105 -0.33 1.03 4.12
C VAL A 105 0.12 -0.42 4.24
N ILE A 106 -0.56 -1.33 3.55
CA ILE A 106 -0.25 -2.77 3.59
C ILE A 106 0.34 -3.16 2.24
N ASP A 107 1.65 -3.44 2.20
CA ASP A 107 2.32 -3.91 0.99
C ASP A 107 2.15 -5.43 0.86
N GLU A 108 1.53 -5.86 -0.25
CA GLU A 108 1.22 -7.24 -0.57
C GLU A 108 0.19 -7.90 0.38
N LEU A 109 -0.97 -7.24 0.60
CA LEU A 109 -2.06 -7.72 1.49
C LEU A 109 -2.54 -9.14 1.17
N GLY A 110 -2.46 -9.59 -0.09
CA GLY A 110 -2.85 -10.94 -0.49
C GLY A 110 -2.04 -12.07 0.17
N PHE A 111 -0.95 -11.76 0.87
CA PHE A 111 -0.16 -12.74 1.65
C PHE A 111 -0.41 -12.66 3.16
N ALA A 112 -1.26 -11.74 3.62
CA ALA A 112 -1.63 -11.62 5.02
C ALA A 112 -2.62 -12.71 5.44
N ASP A 113 -2.66 -13.05 6.72
CA ASP A 113 -3.71 -13.90 7.28
C ASP A 113 -5.08 -13.23 7.12
N CYS A 114 -6.09 -13.97 6.63
CA CYS A 114 -7.46 -13.48 6.47
C CYS A 114 -8.10 -13.02 7.78
N ASN A 115 -7.56 -13.46 8.92
CA ASN A 115 -7.92 -12.94 10.25
C ASN A 115 -7.68 -11.42 10.40
N CYS A 116 -6.90 -10.79 9.51
CA CYS A 116 -6.72 -9.34 9.51
C CYS A 116 -7.93 -8.56 8.95
N TYR A 117 -8.83 -9.17 8.16
CA TYR A 117 -9.94 -8.45 7.52
C TYR A 117 -10.93 -7.82 8.51
N PRO A 118 -11.34 -8.50 9.61
CA PRO A 118 -12.12 -7.85 10.66
C PRO A 118 -11.38 -6.69 11.33
N LEU A 119 -10.04 -6.73 11.42
CA LEU A 119 -9.24 -5.64 11.99
C LEU A 119 -9.18 -4.43 11.07
N ILE A 120 -9.07 -4.67 9.75
CA ILE A 120 -9.16 -3.63 8.72
C ILE A 120 -10.53 -2.94 8.80
N ASN A 121 -11.63 -3.70 8.82
CA ASN A 121 -12.98 -3.13 8.92
C ASN A 121 -13.15 -2.31 10.20
N LYS A 122 -12.73 -2.86 11.35
CA LYS A 122 -12.78 -2.13 12.63
C LYS A 122 -11.97 -0.83 12.59
N HIS A 123 -10.80 -0.83 11.96
CA HIS A 123 -9.98 0.36 11.82
C HIS A 123 -10.64 1.42 10.93
N LEU A 124 -11.28 1.01 9.83
CA LEU A 124 -12.06 1.89 8.96
C LEU A 124 -13.29 2.47 9.67
N ASP A 125 -14.01 1.67 10.46
CA ASP A 125 -15.17 2.11 11.26
C ASP A 125 -14.80 3.18 12.29
N GLN A 126 -13.56 3.16 12.78
CA GLN A 126 -13.02 4.16 13.69
C GLN A 126 -12.56 5.46 12.99
N GLY A 127 -12.71 5.54 11.66
CA GLY A 127 -12.28 6.67 10.84
C GLY A 127 -10.83 6.57 10.35
N GLY A 128 -10.19 5.43 10.55
CA GLY A 128 -8.87 5.11 10.02
C GLY A 128 -8.83 5.04 8.50
N THR A 129 -7.64 5.02 7.92
CA THR A 129 -7.44 4.97 6.46
C THR A 129 -6.55 3.78 6.11
N VAL A 130 -6.94 3.03 5.09
CA VAL A 130 -6.17 1.87 4.62
C VAL A 130 -5.84 2.03 3.14
N VAL A 131 -4.56 1.85 2.80
CA VAL A 131 -4.10 1.70 1.43
C VAL A 131 -3.52 0.29 1.28
N ALA A 132 -4.23 -0.60 0.61
CA ALA A 132 -3.81 -1.98 0.39
C ALA A 132 -3.18 -2.15 -0.98
N LEU A 133 -1.94 -2.61 -1.04
CA LEU A 133 -1.23 -2.90 -2.29
C LEU A 133 -1.30 -4.41 -2.55
N VAL A 134 -1.79 -4.80 -3.72
CA VAL A 134 -1.98 -6.22 -4.07
C VAL A 134 -1.57 -6.53 -5.51
N GLN A 135 -1.34 -7.81 -5.79
CA GLN A 135 -1.14 -8.27 -7.15
C GLN A 135 -2.46 -8.46 -7.88
N SER A 136 -3.46 -9.07 -7.21
CA SER A 136 -4.83 -9.07 -7.68
C SER A 136 -5.81 -8.64 -6.59
N LYS A 137 -6.84 -7.88 -6.98
CA LYS A 137 -7.98 -7.59 -6.08
C LYS A 137 -8.73 -8.86 -5.67
N MET A 138 -8.64 -9.92 -6.47
CA MET A 138 -9.26 -11.21 -6.19
C MET A 138 -8.61 -11.96 -5.02
N ASP A 139 -7.40 -11.55 -4.63
CA ASP A 139 -6.68 -12.13 -3.49
C ASP A 139 -7.20 -11.60 -2.14
N VAL A 140 -8.14 -10.64 -2.17
CA VAL A 140 -8.67 -9.96 -0.99
C VAL A 140 -10.15 -10.24 -0.83
N ASP A 141 -10.52 -10.81 0.31
CA ASP A 141 -11.91 -11.09 0.68
C ASP A 141 -12.42 -10.02 1.66
N LEU A 142 -12.50 -8.80 1.14
CA LEU A 142 -12.98 -7.61 1.85
C LEU A 142 -14.31 -7.14 1.24
N GLU A 143 -15.12 -6.41 2.02
CA GLU A 143 -16.46 -6.00 1.62
C GLU A 143 -16.50 -5.23 0.27
N PRO A 144 -17.59 -5.37 -0.52
CA PRO A 144 -17.59 -5.03 -1.94
C PRO A 144 -17.57 -3.53 -2.28
N GLU A 145 -17.77 -2.61 -1.34
CA GLU A 145 -17.88 -1.17 -1.62
C GLU A 145 -16.56 -0.39 -1.62
N PHE A 146 -15.43 -1.09 -1.54
CA PHE A 146 -14.13 -0.46 -1.49
C PHE A 146 -13.65 0.09 -2.84
N LYS A 147 -12.92 1.20 -2.79
CA LYS A 147 -12.41 1.86 -3.98
C LYS A 147 -11.13 1.19 -4.45
N TRP A 148 -11.08 0.88 -5.74
CA TRP A 148 -9.93 0.24 -6.37
C TRP A 148 -9.27 1.13 -7.41
N LEU A 149 -7.93 1.11 -7.42
CA LEU A 149 -7.07 1.72 -8.41
C LEU A 149 -6.19 0.63 -9.04
N SER A 150 -5.70 0.88 -10.25
CA SER A 150 -4.74 0.05 -10.95
C SER A 150 -3.44 0.81 -11.14
N MET A 151 -2.32 0.11 -10.93
CA MET A 151 -0.99 0.66 -11.07
C MET A 151 -0.10 -0.23 -11.95
N ASP A 152 0.59 0.41 -12.90
CA ASP A 152 1.61 -0.21 -13.72
C ASP A 152 2.87 0.68 -13.78
N ARG A 153 3.85 0.32 -14.61
CA ARG A 153 5.13 1.07 -14.71
C ARG A 153 4.97 2.50 -15.24
N ASN A 154 3.83 2.83 -15.85
CA ASN A 154 3.54 4.13 -16.46
C ASN A 154 2.72 5.03 -15.53
N GLY A 155 2.15 4.50 -14.46
CA GLY A 155 1.42 5.29 -13.46
C GLY A 155 0.26 4.55 -12.80
N ILE A 156 -0.63 5.34 -12.20
CA ILE A 156 -1.84 4.87 -11.53
C ILE A 156 -3.10 5.42 -12.20
N ARG A 157 -4.21 4.69 -12.13
CA ARG A 157 -5.53 5.08 -12.63
C ARG A 157 -6.65 4.45 -11.81
N ALA A 158 -7.84 5.05 -11.81
CA ALA A 158 -9.02 4.43 -11.22
C ALA A 158 -9.46 3.20 -12.02
N LEU A 159 -9.93 2.16 -11.32
CA LEU A 159 -10.65 1.02 -11.89
C LEU A 159 -12.16 1.27 -11.95
#